data_AF-A0A483A5B2-F1
#
_entry.id   AF-A0A483A5B2-F1
#
_cell.length_a   1.000
_cell.length_b   1.000
_cell.length_c   1.000
_cell.angle_alpha   90.00
_cell.angle_beta   90.00
_cell.angle_gamma   90.00
#
_symmetry.space_group_name_H-M   'P 1'
#
loop_
_entity.id
_entity.type
_entity.pdbx_description
1 polymer ?
#
loop_
_entity_poly.entity_id
_entity_poly.type
_entity_poly.pdbx_seq_one_letter_code
_entity_poly.pdbx_strand_id
1 'polypeptide(L)' 'MMPGPFELIIILVIVLLLFGGKRLKNIGSDLGGAIKGFKKSMKDENSSAKDLNLKN' A
#
# COMPACT_ATOMS: atom_id res chain seq x y z
N MET A 1 -12.46 18.98 -12.34
CA MET A 1 -13.29 17.76 -12.41
C MET A 1 -12.41 16.62 -11.98
N MET A 2 -12.83 15.84 -10.98
CA MET A 2 -12.03 14.75 -10.44
C MET A 2 -12.41 13.47 -11.21
N PRO A 3 -11.44 12.75 -11.80
CA PRO A 3 -11.76 11.58 -12.61
C PRO A 3 -12.43 10.49 -11.77
N GLY A 4 -13.41 9.84 -12.36
CA GLY A 4 -14.20 8.80 -11.71
C GLY A 4 -13.40 7.50 -11.51
N PRO A 5 -13.83 6.61 -10.60
CA PRO A 5 -13.17 5.34 -10.35
C PRO A 5 -12.96 4.47 -11.60
N PHE A 6 -13.90 4.54 -12.56
CA PHE A 6 -13.80 3.80 -13.83
C PHE A 6 -12.68 4.32 -14.74
N GLU A 7 -12.45 5.63 -14.79
CA GLU A 7 -11.39 6.24 -15.60
C GLU A 7 -10.00 5.87 -15.05
N LEU A 8 -9.86 5.84 -13.72
CA LEU A 8 -8.64 5.38 -13.06
C LEU A 8 -8.32 3.92 -13.38
N ILE A 9 -9.33 3.05 -13.47
CA ILE A 9 -9.13 1.64 -13.86
C ILE A 9 -8.63 1.53 -15.30
N ILE A 10 -9.22 2.30 -16.23
CA ILE A 10 -8.77 2.30 -17.64
C ILE A 10 -7.31 2.76 -17.74
N ILE A 11 -6.95 3.83 -17.04
CA ILE A 11 -5.56 4.31 -16.98
C ILE A 11 -4.62 3.24 -16.42
N LEU A 12 -5.02 2.56 -15.34
CA LEU A 12 -4.25 1.47 -14.73
C LEU A 12 -3.99 0.34 -15.72
N VAL A 13 -4.99 -0.05 -16.51
CA VAL A 13 -4.85 -1.09 -17.54
C VAL A 13 -3.85 -0.67 -18.62
N ILE A 14 -3.91 0.58 -19.09
CA ILE A 14 -2.96 1.09 -20.08
C ILE A 14 -1.53 1.07 -19.52
N VAL A 15 -1.33 1.53 -18.29
CA VAL A 15 -0.03 1.49 -17.62
C VAL A 15 0.47 0.05 -17.49
N LEU A 16 -0.40 -0.89 -17.11
CA LEU A 16 -0.06 -2.31 -17.04
C LEU A 16 0.39 -2.90 -18.38
N LEU A 17 -0.22 -2.48 -19.49
CA LEU A 17 0.17 -2.90 -20.84
C LEU A 17 1.51 -2.32 -21.26
N LEU A 18 1.77 -1.04 -20.94
CA LEU A 18 3.03 -0.37 -21.29
C LEU A 18 4.23 -0.90 -20.51
N PHE A 19 4.08 -1.06 -19.20
CA PHE A 19 5.16 -1.51 -18.32
C PHE A 19 5.28 -3.05 -18.28
N GLY A 20 4.19 -3.75 -18.60
CA GLY A 20 4.06 -5.19 -18.48
C GLY A 20 3.93 -5.66 -17.03
N GLY A 21 3.15 -6.72 -16.81
CA GLY A 21 2.90 -7.25 -15.46
C GLY A 21 4.15 -7.72 -14.71
N LYS A 22 5.20 -8.14 -15.42
CA LYS A 22 6.47 -8.57 -14.79
C LYS A 22 7.20 -7.43 -14.09
N ARG A 23 7.30 -6.24 -14.70
CA ARG A 23 7.97 -5.09 -14.08
C ARG A 23 7.18 -4.56 -12.90
N LEU A 24 5.85 -4.46 -13.04
CA LEU A 24 5.00 -4.02 -11.95
C LEU A 24 5.04 -5.01 -10.77
N LYS A 25 5.10 -6.32 -11.03
CA LYS A 25 5.24 -7.33 -9.98
C LYS A 25 6.57 -7.20 -9.23
N ASN A 26 7.69 -7.05 -9.94
CA ASN A 26 9.00 -6.91 -9.30
C ASN A 26 9.05 -5.66 -8.40
N ILE A 27 8.69 -4.50 -8.96
CA ILE A 27 8.66 -3.22 -8.21
C ILE A 27 7.62 -3.25 -7.09
N GLY A 28 6.46 -3.84 -7.35
CA GLY A 28 5.37 -3.97 -6.37
C GLY A 28 5.71 -4.92 -5.22
N SER A 29 6.50 -5.96 -5.46
CA SER A 29 7.01 -6.83 -4.39
C SER A 29 7.99 -6.08 -3.48
N ASP A 30 8.91 -5.29 -4.06
CA ASP A 30 9.89 -4.51 -3.29
C ASP A 30 9.22 -3.38 -2.49
N LEU A 31 8.40 -2.55 -3.15
CA LEU A 31 7.62 -1.51 -2.47
C LEU A 31 6.64 -2.10 -1.45
N GLY A 32 5.95 -3.19 -1.82
CA GLY A 32 4.99 -3.86 -0.95
C GLY A 32 5.64 -4.41 0.32
N GLY A 33 6.86 -4.96 0.21
CA GLY A 33 7.67 -5.38 1.34
C GLY A 33 8.01 -4.20 2.27
N ALA A 34 8.51 -3.10 1.70
CA ALA A 34 8.85 -1.89 2.47
C ALA A 34 7.63 -1.28 3.19
N ILE A 35 6.51 -1.12 2.48
CA ILE A 35 5.27 -0.57 3.05
C ILE A 35 4.70 -1.50 4.13
N LYS A 36 4.78 -2.83 3.94
CA LYS A 36 4.33 -3.80 4.95
C LYS A 36 5.16 -3.70 6.23
N GLY A 37 6.48 -3.57 6.12
CA GLY A 37 7.37 -3.33 7.25
C GLY A 37 7.03 -2.05 7.98
N PHE A 38 6.89 -0.94 7.23
CA PHE A 38 6.51 0.37 7.76
C PHE A 38 5.17 0.34 8.51
N LYS A 39 4.14 -0.27 7.92
CA LYS A 39 2.82 -0.42 8.55
C LYS A 39 2.88 -1.26 9.82
N LYS A 40 3.73 -2.29 9.85
CA LYS A 40 3.91 -3.15 11.04
C LYS A 40 4.54 -2.36 12.18
N SER A 41 5.64 -1.65 11.94
CA SER A 41 6.30 -0.80 12.94
C SER A 41 5.36 0.27 13.51
N MET A 42 4.60 0.96 12.64
CA MET A 42 3.60 1.95 13.08
C MET A 42 2.47 1.34 13.91
N LYS A 43 2.07 0.10 13.59
CA LYS A 43 1.04 -0.61 14.35
C LYS A 43 1.56 -1.08 15.70
N ASP A 44 2.80 -1.56 15.76
CA ASP A 44 3.43 -2.03 17.00
C ASP A 44 3.60 -0.85 18.00
N GLU A 45 3.97 0.35 17.53
CA GLU A 45 3.99 1.56 18.37
C GLU A 45 2.59 1.97 18.86
N ASN A 46 1.58 1.94 17.99
CA ASN A 46 0.21 2.26 18.39
C ASN A 46 -0.41 1.22 19.33
N SER A 47 -0.05 -0.06 19.18
CA SER A 47 -0.54 -1.13 20.07
C SER A 47 0.13 -1.02 21.44
N SER A 48 1.42 -0.69 21.49
CA SER A 48 2.13 -0.44 22.75
C SER A 48 1.55 0.77 23.50
N ALA A 49 1.02 1.78 22.81
CA ALA A 49 0.35 2.91 23.44
C ALA A 49 -1.06 2.55 23.98
N LYS A 50 -1.71 1.51 23.45
CA LYS A 50 -3.09 1.14 23.81
C LYS A 50 -3.16 0.22 25.03
N ASP A 51 -2.14 -0.61 25.27
CA ASP A 51 -2.05 -1.48 26.45
C ASP A 51 -1.70 -0.72 27.74
N LEU A 52 -1.06 0.46 27.64
CA LEU A 52 -0.69 1.29 28.80
C LEU A 52 -1.88 2.03 29.45
N ASN A 53 -3.05 2.08 28.80
CA ASN A 53 -4.21 2.82 29.31
C ASN A 53 -5.27 1.94 30.01
N LEU A 54 -5.11 0.60 29.98
CA LEU A 54 -6.11 -0.34 30.51
C LEU A 54 -5.79 -0.85 31.94
N LYS A 55 -4.81 -0.27 32.63
CA LYS A 55 -4.33 -0.74 33.95
C LYS A 55 -4.30 0.32 35.05
N ASN A 56 -5.15 1.35 34.94
CA ASN A 56 -5.42 2.31 36.04
C ASN A 56 -6.80 2.05 36.65
#